data_AF-A0A077JED3-F1
#
_entry.id   AF-A0A077JED3-F1
#
_cell.length_a   1.000
_cell.length_b   1.000
_cell.length_c   1.000
_cell.angle_alpha   90.00
_cell.angle_beta   90.00
_cell.angle_gamma   90.00
#
_symmetry.space_group_name_H-M   'P 1'
#
loop_
_entity.id
_entity.type
_entity.pdbx_description
1 polymer ?
#
loop_
_entity_poly.entity_id
_entity_poly.type
_entity_poly.pdbx_seq_one_letter_code
_entity_poly.pdbx_strand_id
1 'polypeptide(L)'
;MASLLALIGILHGCNIVPIFSRQDPSSISEITDSDIINYARTVLTIESQRQIAYQKIEDIINDSPPEIACDSPKSFRKLPGEAQKIAVDFCNSSKTIAERRGFTASKFNIMTQKAQGDETLKQKIQNAMVKIQQEN
;
A
#
# COMPACT_ATOMS: atom_id res chain seq x y z
N MET A 1 -10.50 9.54 -19.35
CA MET A 1 -9.13 9.02 -19.22
C MET A 1 -8.68 9.28 -17.79
N ALA A 2 -8.78 8.29 -16.90
CA ALA A 2 -8.26 8.41 -15.55
C ALA A 2 -6.74 8.57 -15.67
N SER A 3 -6.22 9.73 -15.29
CA SER A 3 -4.79 10.01 -15.35
C SER A 3 -4.06 8.95 -14.53
N LEU A 4 -3.13 8.23 -15.16
CA LEU A 4 -2.28 7.22 -14.52
C LEU A 4 -1.51 7.77 -13.31
N LEU A 5 -1.39 9.10 -13.20
CA LEU A 5 -0.76 9.81 -12.10
C LEU A 5 -1.60 9.83 -10.80
N ALA A 6 -2.91 9.57 -10.87
CA ALA A 6 -3.81 9.67 -9.71
C ALA A 6 -3.91 8.37 -8.87
N LEU A 7 -3.31 7.27 -9.33
CA LEU A 7 -3.59 5.91 -8.82
C LEU A 7 -2.54 5.34 -7.88
N ILE A 8 -1.65 6.14 -7.29
CA ILE A 8 -0.63 5.55 -6.41
C ILE A 8 -0.37 6.43 -5.19
N GLY A 9 -1.39 6.58 -4.34
CA GLY A 9 -1.23 7.21 -3.03
C GLY A 9 -0.17 6.51 -2.17
N ILE A 10 0.03 5.21 -2.36
CA ILE A 10 1.02 4.40 -1.61
C ILE A 10 2.47 4.86 -1.88
N LEU A 11 2.81 5.19 -3.13
CA LEU A 11 4.15 5.67 -3.49
C LEU A 11 4.38 7.14 -3.13
N HIS A 12 3.30 7.89 -2.92
CA HIS A 12 3.34 9.32 -2.60
C HIS A 12 3.04 9.62 -1.12
N GLY A 13 2.84 8.60 -0.29
CA GLY A 13 2.62 8.77 1.15
C GLY A 13 1.25 9.36 1.52
N CYS A 14 0.16 8.90 0.88
CA CYS A 14 -1.19 9.31 1.27
C CYS A 14 -1.59 8.81 2.67
N ASN A 15 -2.68 9.39 3.20
CA ASN A 15 -3.22 9.18 4.55
C ASN A 15 -3.47 7.72 4.98
N ILE A 16 -3.43 6.70 4.11
CA ILE A 16 -3.52 5.29 4.53
C ILE A 16 -2.34 4.52 3.94
N VAL A 17 -1.31 4.26 4.76
CA VAL A 17 -0.05 3.64 4.29
C VAL A 17 0.01 2.17 4.71
N PRO A 18 0.20 1.22 3.77
CA PRO A 18 0.29 -0.20 4.07
C PRO A 18 1.70 -0.61 4.53
N ILE A 19 2.31 0.09 5.48
CA ILE A 19 3.52 -0.41 6.15
C ILE A 19 3.07 -1.42 7.19
N PHE A 20 3.67 -2.61 7.20
CA PHE A 20 3.28 -3.69 8.12
C PHE A 20 4.24 -3.78 9.30
N SER A 21 3.77 -4.16 10.48
CA SER A 21 4.67 -4.47 11.59
C SER A 21 5.61 -5.62 11.19
N ARG A 22 6.91 -5.44 11.42
CA ARG A 22 7.93 -6.44 11.10
C ARG A 22 7.82 -7.64 12.03
N GLN A 23 7.69 -8.84 11.47
CA GLN A 23 7.65 -10.09 12.23
C GLN A 23 8.78 -11.06 11.86
N ASP A 24 9.53 -10.78 10.78
CA ASP A 24 10.54 -11.68 10.22
C ASP A 24 11.97 -11.14 10.38
N PRO A 25 12.98 -12.01 10.60
CA PRO A 25 14.38 -11.61 10.53
C PRO A 25 14.72 -11.11 9.12
N SER A 26 15.34 -9.93 9.07
CA SER A 26 15.66 -9.25 7.82
C SER A 26 16.89 -9.83 7.15
N SER A 27 16.73 -10.41 5.96
CA SER A 27 17.81 -10.45 4.97
C SER A 27 17.56 -9.37 3.93
N ILE A 28 18.47 -8.40 3.84
CA ILE A 28 18.43 -7.42 2.74
C ILE A 28 18.92 -8.16 1.50
N SER A 29 17.99 -8.71 0.73
CA SER A 29 18.26 -9.20 -0.62
C SER A 29 18.16 -8.03 -1.60
N GLU A 30 19.02 -8.03 -2.63
CA GLU A 30 18.98 -7.08 -3.73
C GLU A 30 17.57 -7.02 -4.35
N ILE A 31 17.16 -5.83 -4.84
CA ILE A 31 15.87 -5.68 -5.52
C ILE A 31 16.06 -6.15 -6.96
N THR A 32 15.32 -7.17 -7.34
CA THR A 32 15.32 -7.72 -8.70
C THR A 32 14.21 -7.12 -9.55
N ASP A 33 14.29 -7.27 -10.88
CA ASP A 33 13.20 -6.85 -11.78
C ASP A 33 11.90 -7.63 -11.50
N SER A 34 12.01 -8.90 -11.08
CA SER A 34 10.86 -9.69 -10.64
C SER A 34 10.21 -9.11 -9.40
N ASP A 35 11.00 -8.64 -8.42
CA ASP A 35 10.47 -7.94 -7.24
C ASP A 35 9.70 -6.68 -7.65
N ILE A 36 10.21 -5.91 -8.61
CA ILE A 36 9.56 -4.68 -9.10
C ILE A 36 8.20 -5.00 -9.72
N ILE A 37 8.12 -6.00 -10.61
CA ILE A 37 6.87 -6.39 -11.27
C ILE A 37 5.87 -6.93 -10.26
N ASN A 38 6.30 -7.82 -9.36
CA ASN A 38 5.42 -8.38 -8.34
C ASN A 38 4.94 -7.30 -7.36
N TYR A 39 5.80 -6.37 -6.99
CA TYR A 39 5.45 -5.25 -6.13
C TYR A 39 4.47 -4.30 -6.82
N ALA A 40 4.70 -3.96 -8.09
CA ALA A 40 3.79 -3.16 -8.90
C ALA A 40 2.39 -3.77 -8.97
N ARG A 41 2.29 -5.07 -9.28
CA ARG A 41 1.01 -5.79 -9.24
C ARG A 41 0.38 -5.66 -7.86
N THR A 42 1.16 -5.92 -6.80
CA THR A 42 0.68 -5.98 -5.40
C THR A 42 0.09 -4.64 -4.98
N VAL A 43 0.82 -3.56 -5.22
CA VAL A 43 0.39 -2.20 -4.88
C VAL A 43 -0.82 -1.77 -5.70
N LEU A 44 -0.95 -2.16 -6.97
CA LEU A 44 -2.17 -1.89 -7.75
C LEU A 44 -3.42 -2.53 -7.12
N THR A 45 -3.29 -3.76 -6.62
CA THR A 45 -4.39 -4.47 -5.96
C THR A 45 -4.71 -3.84 -4.59
N ILE A 46 -3.68 -3.48 -3.82
CA ILE A 46 -3.85 -2.83 -2.52
C ILE A 46 -4.46 -1.43 -2.69
N GLU A 47 -4.07 -0.66 -3.70
CA GLU A 47 -4.60 0.69 -3.93
C GLU A 47 -6.11 0.65 -4.19
N SER A 48 -6.60 -0.32 -4.98
CA SER A 48 -8.04 -0.50 -5.20
C SER A 48 -8.79 -0.70 -3.88
N GLN A 49 -8.25 -1.53 -2.98
CA GLN A 49 -8.81 -1.72 -1.63
C GLN A 49 -8.67 -0.47 -0.75
N ARG A 50 -7.57 0.29 -0.89
CA ARG A 50 -7.32 1.52 -0.14
C ARG A 50 -8.36 2.58 -0.48
N GLN A 51 -8.68 2.75 -1.76
CA GLN A 51 -9.70 3.71 -2.21
C GLN A 51 -11.09 3.34 -1.65
N ILE A 52 -11.45 2.06 -1.67
CA ILE A 52 -12.71 1.57 -1.08
C ILE A 52 -12.76 1.82 0.43
N ALA A 53 -11.68 1.51 1.16
CA ALA A 53 -11.61 1.74 2.59
C ALA A 53 -11.65 3.24 2.94
N TYR A 54 -10.93 4.05 2.18
CA TYR A 54 -10.89 5.51 2.34
C TYR A 54 -12.29 6.10 2.20
N GLN A 55 -13.01 5.78 1.12
CA GLN A 55 -14.37 6.29 0.88
C GLN A 55 -15.32 5.89 2.02
N LYS A 56 -15.30 4.62 2.44
CA LYS A 56 -16.17 4.18 3.53
C LYS A 56 -15.86 4.87 4.86
N ILE A 57 -14.59 5.13 5.15
CA ILE A 57 -14.21 5.86 6.36
C ILE A 57 -14.66 7.31 6.26
N GLU A 58 -14.45 7.96 5.11
CA GLU A 58 -14.89 9.32 4.82
C GLU A 58 -16.40 9.47 5.03
N ASP A 59 -17.19 8.52 4.50
CA ASP A 59 -18.65 8.51 4.65
C ASP A 59 -19.10 8.40 6.12
N ILE A 60 -18.37 7.63 6.94
CA ILE A 60 -18.69 7.42 8.37
C ILE A 60 -18.36 8.65 9.20
N ILE A 61 -17.21 9.29 8.94
CA ILE A 61 -16.74 10.41 9.75
C ILE A 61 -17.21 11.77 9.21
N ASN A 62 -17.78 11.80 8.01
CA ASN A 62 -18.21 12.99 7.28
C ASN A 62 -17.09 14.05 7.19
N ASP A 63 -15.86 13.57 6.98
CA ASP A 63 -14.63 14.36 6.87
C ASP A 63 -13.55 13.48 6.22
N SER A 64 -12.45 14.09 5.80
CA SER A 64 -11.29 13.38 5.27
C SER A 64 -10.68 12.43 6.32
N PRO A 65 -10.48 11.14 6.00
CA PRO A 65 -9.79 10.20 6.88
C PRO A 65 -8.43 10.76 7.35
N PRO A 66 -8.13 10.71 8.67
CA PRO A 66 -6.83 11.09 9.19
C PRO A 66 -5.74 10.13 8.69
N GLU A 67 -4.49 10.43 9.01
CA GLU A 67 -3.40 9.49 8.78
C GLU A 67 -3.61 8.19 9.58
N ILE A 68 -3.64 7.07 8.84
CA ILE A 68 -3.83 5.69 9.26
C ILE A 68 -2.59 4.92 8.79
N ALA A 69 -1.79 4.45 9.74
CA ALA A 69 -0.59 3.68 9.47
C ALA A 69 -0.80 2.24 9.95
N CYS A 70 -0.71 1.27 9.02
CA CYS A 70 -1.02 -0.14 9.32
C CYS A 70 -0.07 -0.80 10.32
N ASP A 71 1.10 -0.19 10.59
CA ASP A 71 2.07 -0.60 11.59
C ASP A 71 1.91 0.13 12.93
N SER A 72 0.98 1.09 13.02
CA SER A 72 0.74 1.91 14.21
C SER A 72 -0.70 1.80 14.69
N PRO A 73 -1.00 0.87 15.62
CA PRO A 73 -2.34 0.71 16.18
C PRO A 73 -2.93 1.97 16.83
N LYS A 74 -2.07 2.92 17.23
CA LYS A 74 -2.50 4.22 17.79
C LYS A 74 -3.16 5.11 16.74
N SER A 75 -2.80 4.97 15.45
CA SER A 75 -3.38 5.78 14.36
C SER A 75 -4.89 5.54 14.21
N PHE A 76 -5.35 4.31 14.44
CA PHE A 76 -6.77 3.93 14.35
C PHE A 76 -7.64 4.57 15.45
N ARG A 77 -7.07 4.99 16.58
CA ARG A 77 -7.83 5.53 17.73
C ARG A 77 -8.50 6.88 17.44
N LYS A 78 -8.11 7.54 16.35
CA LYS A 78 -8.73 8.78 15.86
C LYS A 78 -10.06 8.52 15.12
N LEU A 79 -10.38 7.26 14.85
CA LEU A 79 -11.58 6.85 14.13
C LEU A 79 -12.67 6.36 15.10
N PRO A 80 -13.96 6.61 14.80
CA PRO A 80 -15.05 5.94 15.48
C PRO A 80 -15.04 4.42 15.19
N GLY A 81 -15.69 3.63 16.04
CA GLY A 81 -15.53 2.17 16.05
C GLY A 81 -15.76 1.46 14.70
N GLU A 82 -16.76 1.89 13.92
CA GLU A 82 -17.01 1.29 12.59
C GLU A 82 -15.89 1.63 11.59
N ALA A 83 -15.49 2.90 11.50
CA ALA A 83 -14.35 3.33 10.69
C ALA A 83 -13.04 2.66 11.12
N GLN A 84 -12.86 2.44 12.44
CA GLN A 84 -11.72 1.71 12.98
C GLN A 84 -11.67 0.28 12.45
N LYS A 85 -12.81 -0.42 12.42
CA LYS A 85 -12.90 -1.78 11.88
C LYS A 85 -12.53 -1.82 10.40
N ILE A 86 -13.01 -0.86 9.61
CA ILE A 86 -12.70 -0.77 8.18
C ILE A 86 -11.19 -0.57 7.94
N ALA A 87 -10.55 0.30 8.74
CA ALA A 87 -9.11 0.50 8.68
C ALA A 87 -8.33 -0.78 9.01
N VAL A 88 -8.74 -1.51 10.05
CA VAL A 88 -8.13 -2.79 10.43
C VAL A 88 -8.30 -3.84 9.33
N ASP A 89 -9.51 -3.97 8.78
CA ASP A 89 -9.81 -4.92 7.70
C ASP A 89 -8.98 -4.60 6.44
N PHE A 90 -8.81 -3.33 6.10
CA PHE A 90 -7.93 -2.89 5.02
C PHE A 90 -6.47 -3.30 5.27
N CYS A 91 -5.93 -3.03 6.47
CA CYS A 91 -4.54 -3.37 6.79
C CYS A 91 -4.30 -4.88 6.75
N ASN A 92 -5.23 -5.67 7.27
CA ASN A 92 -5.17 -7.13 7.23
C ASN A 92 -5.23 -7.66 5.79
N SER A 93 -6.18 -7.17 4.99
CA SER A 93 -6.31 -7.54 3.58
C SER A 93 -5.05 -7.20 2.78
N SER A 94 -4.49 -6.01 3.00
CA SER A 94 -3.25 -5.56 2.36
C SER A 94 -2.08 -6.48 2.66
N LYS A 95 -1.93 -6.89 3.93
CA LYS A 95 -0.90 -7.85 4.36
C LYS A 95 -1.10 -9.20 3.66
N THR A 96 -2.31 -9.74 3.64
CA THR A 96 -2.62 -11.01 2.97
C THR A 96 -2.38 -10.95 1.46
N ILE A 97 -2.69 -9.83 0.80
CA ILE A 97 -2.42 -9.64 -0.64
C ILE A 97 -0.92 -9.68 -0.92
N ALA A 98 -0.11 -9.02 -0.09
CA ALA A 98 1.34 -9.04 -0.21
C ALA A 98 1.92 -10.45 0.00
N GLU A 99 1.49 -11.15 1.05
CA GLU A 99 1.93 -12.52 1.38
C GLU A 99 1.59 -13.52 0.28
N ARG A 100 0.36 -13.46 -0.28
CA ARG A 100 -0.06 -14.31 -1.41
C ARG A 100 0.78 -14.12 -2.67
N ARG A 101 1.52 -13.01 -2.77
CA ARG A 101 2.41 -12.69 -3.88
C ARG A 101 3.89 -12.89 -3.53
N GLY A 102 4.16 -13.59 -2.44
CA GLY A 102 5.51 -13.97 -2.03
C GLY A 102 6.26 -12.89 -1.26
N PHE A 103 5.60 -11.80 -0.86
CA PHE A 103 6.24 -10.79 -0.02
C PHE A 103 6.12 -11.16 1.46
N THR A 104 7.27 -11.18 2.14
CA THR A 104 7.27 -10.98 3.59
C THR A 104 6.93 -9.54 3.92
N ALA A 105 6.44 -9.28 5.14
CA ALA A 105 6.22 -7.91 5.62
C ALA A 105 7.49 -7.06 5.49
N SER A 106 8.65 -7.65 5.79
CA SER A 106 9.95 -6.97 5.66
C SER A 106 10.29 -6.60 4.22
N LYS A 107 10.15 -7.51 3.25
CA LYS A 107 10.47 -7.22 1.85
C LYS A 107 9.50 -6.19 1.27
N PHE A 108 8.20 -6.30 1.58
CA PHE A 108 7.20 -5.30 1.16
C PHE A 108 7.55 -3.91 1.68
N ASN A 109 7.82 -3.78 2.98
CA ASN A 109 8.18 -2.50 3.59
C ASN A 109 9.47 -1.91 3.00
N ILE A 110 10.49 -2.73 2.75
CA ILE A 110 11.74 -2.30 2.12
C ILE A 110 11.46 -1.75 0.71
N MET A 111 10.65 -2.44 -0.09
CA MET A 111 10.25 -1.96 -1.42
C MET A 111 9.53 -0.62 -1.33
N THR A 112 8.55 -0.49 -0.42
CA THR A 112 7.79 0.75 -0.21
C THR A 112 8.70 1.92 0.21
N GLN A 113 9.54 1.72 1.23
CA GLN A 113 10.42 2.77 1.74
C GLN A 113 11.47 3.18 0.71
N LYS A 114 12.08 2.21 -0.01
CA LYS A 114 13.03 2.54 -1.07
C LYS A 114 12.36 3.27 -2.22
N ALA A 115 11.18 2.86 -2.66
CA ALA A 115 10.46 3.55 -3.74
C ALA A 115 10.05 4.98 -3.38
N GLN A 116 9.91 5.31 -2.10
CA GLN A 116 9.67 6.69 -1.65
C GLN A 116 10.93 7.57 -1.68
N GLY A 117 12.12 6.99 -1.52
CA GLY A 117 13.40 7.72 -1.48
C GLY A 117 14.27 7.60 -2.73
N ASP A 118 14.00 6.66 -3.63
CA ASP A 118 14.74 6.38 -4.86
C ASP A 118 13.83 6.60 -6.08
N GLU A 119 14.04 7.72 -6.77
CA GLU A 119 13.25 8.11 -7.93
C GLU A 119 13.44 7.16 -9.11
N THR A 120 14.61 6.51 -9.25
CA THR A 120 14.84 5.52 -10.30
C THR A 120 14.00 4.27 -10.06
N LEU A 121 13.99 3.77 -8.82
CA LEU A 121 13.16 2.63 -8.45
C LEU A 121 11.66 2.98 -8.57
N LYS A 122 11.27 4.17 -8.14
CA LYS A 122 9.89 4.67 -8.27
C LYS A 122 9.42 4.66 -9.72
N GLN A 123 10.22 5.21 -10.64
CA GLN A 123 9.90 5.22 -12.07
C GLN A 123 9.82 3.79 -12.65
N LYS A 124 10.71 2.88 -12.26
CA LYS A 124 10.62 1.47 -12.69
C LYS A 124 9.32 0.80 -12.25
N ILE A 125 8.90 1.04 -11.00
CA ILE A 125 7.63 0.52 -10.47
C ILE A 125 6.45 1.13 -11.23
N GLN A 126 6.43 2.44 -11.45
CA GLN A 126 5.38 3.11 -12.22
C GLN A 126 5.28 2.56 -13.65
N ASN A 127 6.40 2.40 -14.34
CA ASN A 127 6.45 1.81 -15.68
C ASN A 127 5.92 0.38 -15.69
N ALA A 128 6.25 -0.43 -14.68
CA ALA A 128 5.69 -1.77 -14.54
C ALA A 128 4.16 -1.73 -14.33
N MET A 129 3.66 -0.81 -13.50
CA MET A 129 2.21 -0.62 -13.29
C MET A 129 1.48 -0.25 -14.58
N VAL A 130 2.04 0.66 -15.39
CA VAL A 130 1.48 1.06 -16.69
C VAL A 130 1.32 -0.16 -17.60
N LYS A 131 2.38 -0.97 -17.73
CA LYS A 131 2.37 -2.17 -18.57
C LYS A 131 1.32 -3.17 -18.09
N ILE A 132 1.26 -3.44 -16.79
CA ILE A 132 0.27 -4.34 -16.19
C ILE A 132 -1.15 -3.89 -16.52
N GLN A 133 -1.43 -2.58 -16.47
CA GLN A 133 -2.77 -2.05 -16.76
C GLN A 133 -3.14 -2.08 -18.24
N GLN A 134 -2.16 -2.10 -19.15
CA GLN A 134 -2.40 -2.22 -20.59
C GLN A 134 -2.62 -3.68 -21.05
N GLU A 135 -2.14 -4.65 -20.25
CA GLU A 135 -2.27 -6.08 -20.51
C GLU A 135 -3.61 -6.68 -20.01
N ASN A 136 -4.37 -5.94 -19.20
CA ASN A 136 -5.69 -6.32 -18.68
C ASN A 136 -6.81 -5.60 -19.41
#